data_AF-A0A0E3Q5R1-F1
#
_entry.id   AF-A0A0E3Q5R1-F1
#
_cell.length_a   1.000
_cell.length_b   1.000
_cell.length_c   1.000
_cell.angle_alpha   90.00
_cell.angle_beta   90.00
_cell.angle_gamma   90.00
#
_symmetry.space_group_name_H-M   'P 1'
#
loop_
_entity.id
_entity.type
_entity.pdbx_description
1 polymer ?
#
loop_
_entity_poly.entity_id
_entity_poly.type
_entity_poly.pdbx_seq_one_letter_code
_entity_poly.pdbx_strand_id
1 'polypeptide(L)'
;MNKYSEGATYHIFFSNPDINKETEVFLPLIKNSHGEIVSFFRFFDNCLLFVFPQIVEKSSFLEELLTNQLPTLWPNLFPFNSKFKWLEQEAYMLPNVEHLLEEKESLIKRFDAEIEQKEKEIEANYKKYECLHRLLTESGDELVKSVKAFLEWLGFKKIRIMDDASEGLLEEDLQVDTEDGLLVIEIKGIGGTSTDGQCSQIEKIKNRRMQERQNFDVFGLYIVNHQRYQPPLLRENPPFKREQIQDTESDKRGLLTTWQLFNLYFSIKNGCISKEEARKALLKYGLIEFSPQNCVSLDEPVKILHNGKVILLDLSPKMKTNDELIIKREHRYIKTQILGIQVNDKKVEFVESGPVGIELKVPVKKSDELFLKSNNSLDAS
;
A
#
# COMPACT_ATOMS: atom_id res chain seq x y z
N MET A 1 4.03 36.50 8.77
CA MET A 1 2.92 36.21 7.84
C MET A 1 1.75 35.48 8.51
N ASN A 2 1.97 34.35 9.21
CA ASN A 2 0.87 33.54 9.80
C ASN A 2 -0.11 34.29 10.71
N LYS A 3 0.34 35.35 11.39
CA LYS A 3 -0.51 36.21 12.24
C LYS A 3 -1.56 37.01 11.45
N TYR A 4 -1.28 37.35 10.19
CA TYR A 4 -2.12 38.22 9.34
C TYR A 4 -2.69 37.50 8.11
N SER A 5 -2.56 36.17 8.04
CA SER A 5 -3.06 35.37 6.92
C SER A 5 -4.53 34.96 7.08
N GLU A 6 -5.09 35.06 8.28
CA GLU A 6 -6.50 34.75 8.53
C GLU A 6 -7.41 35.74 7.79
N GLY A 7 -8.32 35.22 6.96
CA GLY A 7 -9.20 36.02 6.12
C GLY A 7 -8.54 36.67 4.89
N ALA A 8 -7.23 36.46 4.67
CA ALA A 8 -6.55 37.00 3.50
C ALA A 8 -7.01 36.30 2.19
N THR A 9 -7.17 37.06 1.12
CA THR A 9 -7.62 36.54 -0.18
C THR A 9 -6.58 36.76 -1.27
N TYR A 10 -6.56 35.88 -2.28
CA TYR A 10 -5.72 36.01 -3.46
C TYR A 10 -6.54 35.65 -4.71
N HIS A 11 -6.21 36.27 -5.83
CA HIS A 11 -6.87 36.02 -7.12
C HIS A 11 -5.88 35.55 -8.21
N ILE A 12 -4.58 35.53 -7.88
CA ILE A 12 -3.49 35.19 -8.79
C ILE A 12 -2.51 34.31 -8.03
N PHE A 13 -1.96 33.30 -8.70
CA PHE A 13 -0.82 32.52 -8.25
C PHE A 13 0.38 32.76 -9.17
N PHE A 14 1.58 32.46 -8.68
CA PHE A 14 2.84 32.71 -9.36
C PHE A 14 3.62 31.41 -9.56
N SER A 15 4.31 31.33 -10.70
CA SER A 15 5.29 30.27 -10.96
C SER A 15 6.65 30.69 -10.43
N ASN A 16 7.48 29.70 -10.08
CA ASN A 16 8.88 29.96 -9.79
C ASN A 16 9.58 30.42 -11.09
N PRO A 17 10.17 31.63 -11.14
CA PRO A 17 10.82 32.12 -12.36
C PRO A 17 12.14 31.37 -12.61
N ASP A 18 12.49 31.19 -13.88
CA ASP A 18 13.85 30.78 -14.28
C ASP A 18 14.81 31.96 -14.07
N ILE A 19 15.55 31.93 -12.98
CA ILE A 19 16.50 32.97 -12.62
C ILE A 19 17.87 32.63 -13.22
N ASN A 20 18.26 33.36 -14.27
CA ASN A 20 19.52 33.14 -14.97
C ASN A 20 20.69 34.02 -14.47
N LYS A 21 20.48 34.85 -13.44
CA LYS A 21 21.51 35.71 -12.86
C LYS A 21 21.76 35.33 -11.40
N GLU A 22 23.01 35.09 -11.06
CA GLU A 22 23.44 34.75 -9.68
C GLU A 22 23.09 35.82 -8.64
N THR A 23 22.83 37.06 -9.07
CA THR A 23 22.51 38.19 -8.18
C THR A 23 21.01 38.40 -7.95
N GLU A 24 20.14 37.65 -8.64
CA GLU A 24 18.70 37.72 -8.45
C GLU A 24 18.23 36.64 -7.46
N VAL A 25 17.34 37.01 -6.54
CA VAL A 25 16.78 36.10 -5.54
C VAL A 25 15.27 36.08 -5.70
N PHE A 26 14.66 34.89 -5.71
CA PHE A 26 13.22 34.71 -5.59
C PHE A 26 12.93 33.73 -4.44
N LEU A 27 12.11 34.15 -3.51
CA LEU A 27 11.72 33.33 -2.36
C LEU A 27 10.19 33.31 -2.24
N PRO A 28 9.54 32.14 -2.38
CA PRO A 28 8.12 31.99 -2.04
C PRO A 28 7.89 32.27 -0.55
N LEU A 29 6.96 33.18 -0.24
CA LEU A 29 6.64 33.56 1.14
C LEU A 29 5.39 32.83 1.66
N ILE A 30 4.40 32.57 0.81
CA ILE A 30 3.17 31.84 1.14
C ILE A 30 2.79 30.93 -0.03
N LYS A 31 2.40 29.70 0.30
CA LYS A 31 1.79 28.75 -0.61
C LYS A 31 0.36 28.42 -0.17
N ASN A 32 -0.52 28.13 -1.11
CA ASN A 32 -1.87 27.66 -0.81
C ASN A 32 -1.89 26.14 -0.48
N SER A 33 -3.07 25.58 -0.24
CA SER A 33 -3.26 24.16 0.10
C SER A 33 -2.83 23.18 -0.99
N HIS A 34 -2.68 23.64 -2.23
CA HIS A 34 -2.21 22.86 -3.38
C HIS A 34 -0.70 23.07 -3.65
N GLY A 35 -0.02 23.84 -2.80
CA GLY A 35 1.41 24.13 -2.95
C GLY A 35 1.76 25.26 -3.93
N GLU A 36 0.76 25.98 -4.47
CA GLU A 36 0.96 27.07 -5.42
C GLU A 36 1.37 28.37 -4.69
N ILE A 37 2.26 29.16 -5.30
CA ILE A 37 2.82 30.37 -4.68
C ILE A 37 1.84 31.53 -4.82
N VAL A 38 1.45 32.13 -3.70
CA VAL A 38 0.49 33.27 -3.67
C VAL A 38 1.11 34.54 -3.09
N SER A 39 2.35 34.45 -2.61
CA SER A 39 3.15 35.57 -2.09
C SER A 39 4.62 35.27 -2.30
N PHE A 40 5.42 36.28 -2.65
CA PHE A 40 6.85 36.11 -2.86
C PHE A 40 7.65 37.37 -2.50
N PHE A 41 8.93 37.14 -2.27
CA PHE A 41 9.97 38.15 -2.21
C PHE A 41 10.86 37.99 -3.45
N ARG A 42 11.22 39.11 -4.09
CA ARG A 42 12.19 39.14 -5.18
C ARG A 42 13.20 40.26 -4.96
N PHE A 43 14.48 39.94 -5.14
CA PHE A 43 15.56 40.92 -5.26
C PHE A 43 16.12 40.88 -6.68
N PHE A 44 16.16 42.03 -7.34
CA PHE A 44 16.69 42.19 -8.69
C PHE A 44 17.15 43.63 -8.90
N ASP A 45 18.26 43.85 -9.60
CA ASP A 45 18.76 45.19 -9.96
C ASP A 45 18.75 46.20 -8.79
N ASN A 46 19.21 45.79 -7.59
CA ASN A 46 19.16 46.56 -6.34
C ASN A 46 17.75 46.99 -5.87
N CYS A 47 16.71 46.33 -6.35
CA CYS A 47 15.31 46.57 -6.03
C CYS A 47 14.73 45.42 -5.20
N LEU A 48 14.03 45.76 -4.12
CA LEU A 48 13.33 44.82 -3.25
C LEU A 48 11.83 44.85 -3.57
N LEU A 49 11.30 43.74 -4.08
CA LEU A 49 9.88 43.58 -4.36
C LEU A 49 9.27 42.54 -3.42
N PHE A 50 8.24 42.96 -2.69
CA PHE A 50 7.40 42.06 -1.91
C PHE A 50 6.00 42.04 -2.51
N VAL A 51 5.47 40.86 -2.76
CA VAL A 51 4.09 40.66 -3.21
C VAL A 51 3.35 39.85 -2.16
N PHE A 52 2.28 40.41 -1.64
CA PHE A 52 1.44 39.82 -0.61
C PHE A 52 0.00 39.63 -1.13
N PRO A 53 -0.75 38.66 -0.58
CA PRO A 53 -2.19 38.55 -0.82
C PRO A 53 -2.92 39.78 -0.25
N GLN A 54 -4.22 39.91 -0.54
CA GLN A 54 -5.05 40.93 0.08
C GLN A 54 -5.26 40.60 1.56
N ILE A 55 -4.49 41.27 2.41
CA ILE A 55 -4.56 41.17 3.87
C ILE A 55 -5.66 42.10 4.38
N VAL A 56 -6.50 41.59 5.29
CA VAL A 56 -7.61 42.33 5.92
C VAL A 56 -7.05 43.47 6.78
N GLU A 57 -6.18 43.15 7.74
CA GLU A 57 -5.55 44.12 8.66
C GLU A 57 -4.29 44.77 8.06
N LYS A 58 -4.42 45.40 6.88
CA LYS A 58 -3.29 45.89 6.09
C LYS A 58 -2.41 46.91 6.85
N SER A 59 -3.02 47.84 7.59
CA SER A 59 -2.28 48.87 8.33
C SER A 59 -1.38 48.27 9.41
N SER A 60 -1.93 47.40 10.25
CA SER A 60 -1.22 46.70 11.32
C SER A 60 -0.11 45.79 10.78
N PHE A 61 -0.38 45.11 9.66
CA PHE A 61 0.63 44.31 8.97
C PHE A 61 1.81 45.16 8.48
N LEU A 62 1.52 46.28 7.81
CA LEU A 62 2.57 47.17 7.28
C LEU A 62 3.37 47.83 8.40
N GLU A 63 2.72 48.24 9.49
CA GLU A 63 3.41 48.76 10.66
C GLU A 63 4.39 47.72 11.21
N GLU A 64 3.93 46.50 11.51
CA GLU A 64 4.79 45.44 12.05
C GLU A 64 5.94 45.08 11.10
N LEU A 65 5.66 45.02 9.79
CA LEU A 65 6.64 44.76 8.75
C LEU A 65 7.72 45.86 8.73
N LEU A 66 7.33 47.13 8.70
CA LEU A 66 8.25 48.27 8.57
C LEU A 66 8.97 48.63 9.88
N THR A 67 8.38 48.34 11.05
CA THR A 67 9.00 48.71 12.34
C THR A 67 9.76 47.57 12.99
N ASN A 68 9.45 46.32 12.68
CA ASN A 68 10.08 45.17 13.35
C ASN A 68 10.84 44.29 12.37
N GLN A 69 10.21 43.87 11.26
CA GLN A 69 10.77 42.81 10.40
C GLN A 69 11.78 43.33 9.36
N LEU A 70 11.48 44.41 8.64
CA LEU A 70 12.42 44.96 7.64
C LEU A 70 13.66 45.61 8.28
N PRO A 71 13.57 46.37 9.39
CA PRO A 71 14.77 46.86 10.09
C PRO A 71 15.68 45.73 10.59
N THR A 72 15.07 44.58 10.87
CA THR A 72 15.75 43.34 11.28
C THR A 72 16.57 42.73 10.14
N LEU A 73 16.05 42.76 8.91
CA LEU A 73 16.66 42.15 7.74
C LEU A 73 17.60 43.11 6.97
N TRP A 74 17.26 44.40 6.93
CA TRP A 74 18.03 45.45 6.25
C TRP A 74 18.26 46.66 7.17
N PRO A 75 19.10 46.52 8.21
CA PRO A 75 19.34 47.60 9.18
C PRO A 75 19.90 48.88 8.53
N ASN A 76 20.64 48.76 7.42
CA ASN A 76 21.16 49.91 6.68
C ASN A 76 20.06 50.77 6.05
N LEU A 77 18.91 50.19 5.70
CA LEU A 77 17.75 50.92 5.18
C LEU A 77 16.91 51.56 6.30
N PHE A 78 17.09 51.09 7.54
CA PHE A 78 16.38 51.54 8.73
C PHE A 78 17.34 51.82 9.91
N PRO A 79 18.30 52.74 9.76
CA PRO A 79 19.44 52.90 10.69
C PRO A 79 19.04 53.28 12.13
N PHE A 80 17.82 53.76 12.34
CA PHE A 80 17.30 54.20 13.64
C PHE A 80 16.21 53.29 14.20
N ASN A 81 15.91 52.15 13.57
CA ASN A 81 14.77 51.29 13.94
C ASN A 81 15.14 49.81 14.18
N SER A 82 16.42 49.49 14.34
CA SER A 82 16.90 48.14 14.65
C SER A 82 16.83 47.86 16.16
N LYS A 83 15.61 47.84 16.73
CA LYS A 83 15.33 47.60 18.16
C LYS A 83 16.32 46.60 18.79
N PHE A 84 17.28 47.11 19.57
CA PHE A 84 18.32 46.39 20.33
C PHE A 84 19.07 45.22 19.65
N LYS A 85 19.02 45.11 18.31
CA LYS A 85 19.63 43.99 17.57
C LYS A 85 21.14 43.87 17.71
N TRP A 86 21.81 44.95 18.10
CA TRP A 86 23.22 44.93 18.43
C TRP A 86 23.55 43.92 19.56
N LEU A 87 22.58 43.55 20.40
CA LEU A 87 22.73 42.48 21.40
C LEU A 87 22.96 41.08 20.78
N GLU A 88 22.61 40.89 19.51
CA GLU A 88 22.84 39.64 18.77
C GLU A 88 24.25 39.57 18.14
N GLN A 89 25.01 40.67 18.17
CA GLN A 89 26.39 40.69 17.66
C GLN A 89 27.31 39.95 18.64
N GLU A 90 28.37 39.33 18.11
CA GLU A 90 29.37 38.56 18.87
C GLU A 90 29.89 39.32 20.10
N ALA A 91 30.16 40.61 19.96
CA ALA A 91 30.65 41.49 21.04
C ALA A 91 29.69 41.64 22.24
N TYR A 92 28.42 41.28 22.09
CA TYR A 92 27.38 41.43 23.11
C TYR A 92 26.66 40.10 23.44
N MET A 93 27.14 38.96 22.92
CA MET A 93 26.54 37.66 23.21
C MET A 93 26.67 37.29 24.70
N LEU A 94 25.62 36.67 25.25
CA LEU A 94 25.65 36.15 26.62
C LEU A 94 26.55 34.91 26.71
N PRO A 95 27.11 34.60 27.90
CA PRO A 95 27.91 33.40 28.09
C PRO A 95 27.18 32.14 27.60
N ASN A 96 27.92 31.23 26.96
CA ASN A 96 27.44 29.94 26.45
C ASN A 96 26.46 30.01 25.25
N VAL A 97 26.04 31.19 24.78
CA VAL A 97 25.13 31.30 23.62
C VAL A 97 25.78 30.75 22.35
N GLU A 98 27.06 31.03 22.12
CA GLU A 98 27.80 30.53 20.96
C GLU A 98 27.81 29.00 20.90
N HIS A 99 28.21 28.33 21.98
CA HIS A 99 28.19 26.86 22.08
C HIS A 99 26.77 26.28 21.85
N LEU A 100 25.72 26.90 22.40
CA LEU A 100 24.34 26.45 22.20
C LEU A 100 23.88 26.63 20.75
N LEU A 101 24.33 27.69 20.05
CA LEU A 101 24.06 27.88 18.63
C LEU A 101 24.80 26.86 17.77
N GLU A 102 26.05 26.55 18.08
CA GLU A 102 26.82 25.49 17.42
C GLU A 102 26.18 24.11 17.62
N GLU A 103 25.77 23.80 18.86
CA GLU A 103 25.07 22.55 19.18
C GLU A 103 23.75 22.46 18.42
N LYS A 104 22.96 23.54 18.40
CA LYS A 104 21.73 23.62 17.61
C LYS A 104 21.98 23.38 16.13
N GLU A 105 22.99 24.03 15.56
CA GLU A 105 23.33 23.90 14.14
C GLU A 105 23.81 22.47 13.80
N SER A 106 24.61 21.86 14.68
CA SER A 106 25.05 20.47 14.56
C SER A 106 23.87 19.49 14.64
N LEU A 107 22.93 19.73 15.57
CA LEU A 107 21.70 18.96 15.68
C LEU A 107 20.84 19.04 14.42
N ILE A 108 20.63 20.25 13.88
CA ILE A 108 19.87 20.46 12.64
C ILE A 108 20.52 19.67 11.50
N LYS A 109 21.82 19.86 11.27
CA LYS A 109 22.55 19.13 10.20
C LYS A 109 22.44 17.62 10.33
N ARG A 110 22.55 17.09 11.54
CA ARG A 110 22.42 15.65 11.79
C ARG A 110 21.01 15.15 11.48
N PHE A 111 19.97 15.82 11.98
CA PHE A 111 18.59 15.40 11.74
C PHE A 111 18.19 15.55 10.28
N ASP A 112 18.61 16.61 9.60
CA ASP A 112 18.35 16.79 8.16
C ASP A 112 18.96 15.64 7.35
N ALA A 113 20.20 15.24 7.67
CA ALA A 113 20.85 14.09 7.03
C ALA A 113 20.13 12.76 7.33
N GLU A 114 19.66 12.55 8.56
CA GLU A 114 18.88 11.36 8.92
C GLU A 114 17.52 11.32 8.21
N ILE A 115 16.84 12.46 8.08
CA ILE A 115 15.58 12.59 7.34
C ILE A 115 15.80 12.28 5.86
N GLU A 116 16.81 12.89 5.22
CA GLU A 116 17.13 12.65 3.81
C GLU A 116 17.44 11.16 3.56
N GLN A 117 18.16 10.53 4.49
CA GLN A 117 18.43 9.09 4.42
C GLN A 117 17.15 8.26 4.51
N LYS A 118 16.21 8.62 5.40
CA LYS A 118 14.92 7.93 5.53
C LYS A 118 14.04 8.15 4.31
N GLU A 119 14.04 9.32 3.71
CA GLU A 119 13.34 9.59 2.45
C GLU A 119 13.87 8.69 1.31
N LYS A 120 15.20 8.54 1.21
CA LYS A 120 15.82 7.60 0.25
C LYS A 120 15.39 6.15 0.49
N GLU A 121 15.32 5.72 1.76
CA GLU A 121 14.82 4.38 2.12
C GLU A 121 13.35 4.18 1.73
N ILE A 122 12.50 5.18 1.96
CA ILE A 122 11.08 5.16 1.59
C ILE A 122 10.92 5.06 0.07
N GLU A 123 11.65 5.88 -0.68
CA GLU A 123 11.63 5.88 -2.14
C GLU A 123 12.12 4.54 -2.72
N ALA A 124 13.21 3.98 -2.17
CA ALA A 124 13.69 2.66 -2.55
C ALA A 124 12.66 1.57 -2.25
N ASN A 125 11.93 1.67 -1.13
CA ASN A 125 10.86 0.75 -0.78
C ASN A 125 9.67 0.84 -1.74
N TYR A 126 9.26 2.05 -2.14
CA TYR A 126 8.21 2.24 -3.14
C TYR A 126 8.60 1.59 -4.47
N LYS A 127 9.82 1.85 -4.97
CA LYS A 127 10.33 1.21 -6.20
C LYS A 127 10.36 -0.31 -6.10
N LYS A 128 10.81 -0.84 -4.97
CA LYS A 128 10.88 -2.29 -4.73
C LYS A 128 9.50 -2.96 -4.79
N TYR A 129 8.45 -2.29 -4.34
CA TYR A 129 7.10 -2.83 -4.24
C TYR A 129 6.11 -2.25 -5.26
N GLU A 130 6.59 -1.42 -6.19
CA GLU A 130 5.79 -0.71 -7.17
C GLU A 130 4.90 -1.65 -7.99
N CYS A 131 5.42 -2.84 -8.34
CA CYS A 131 4.69 -3.89 -9.02
C CYS A 131 3.36 -4.23 -8.34
N LEU A 132 3.27 -4.18 -7.00
CA LEU A 132 2.03 -4.44 -6.27
C LEU A 132 1.01 -3.32 -6.45
N HIS A 133 1.44 -2.06 -6.52
CA HIS A 133 0.53 -0.96 -6.83
C HIS A 133 0.06 -1.01 -8.28
N ARG A 134 0.96 -1.38 -9.20
CA ARG A 134 0.61 -1.52 -10.62
C ARG A 134 -0.48 -2.57 -10.87
N LEU A 135 -0.53 -3.64 -10.06
CA LEU A 135 -1.66 -4.60 -10.08
C LEU A 135 -3.03 -3.93 -9.84
N LEU A 136 -3.07 -2.82 -9.10
CA LEU A 136 -4.30 -2.13 -8.71
C LEU A 136 -4.64 -0.95 -9.61
N THR A 137 -3.66 -0.36 -10.30
CA THR A 137 -3.81 0.88 -11.08
C THR A 137 -3.75 0.67 -12.59
N GLU A 138 -2.91 -0.25 -13.07
CA GLU A 138 -2.56 -0.34 -14.48
C GLU A 138 -3.55 -1.14 -15.34
N SER A 139 -3.34 -1.06 -16.66
CA SER A 139 -4.02 -1.84 -17.69
C SER A 139 -3.12 -2.06 -18.91
N GLY A 140 -3.51 -2.95 -19.82
CA GLY A 140 -2.70 -3.29 -21.00
C GLY A 140 -1.33 -3.86 -20.60
N ASP A 141 -0.31 -3.58 -21.40
CA ASP A 141 1.04 -4.15 -21.27
C ASP A 141 1.65 -3.97 -19.87
N GLU A 142 1.44 -2.82 -19.22
CA GLU A 142 1.99 -2.57 -17.88
C GLU A 142 1.34 -3.45 -16.81
N LEU A 143 0.05 -3.76 -16.98
CA LEU A 143 -0.62 -4.73 -16.11
C LEU A 143 -0.12 -6.15 -16.39
N VAL A 144 0.05 -6.52 -17.66
CA VAL A 144 0.59 -7.83 -18.06
C VAL A 144 1.99 -8.06 -17.48
N LYS A 145 2.88 -7.06 -17.60
CA LYS A 145 4.23 -7.10 -17.01
C LYS A 145 4.19 -7.23 -15.49
N SER A 146 3.27 -6.52 -14.82
CA SER A 146 3.12 -6.58 -13.36
C SER A 146 2.61 -7.94 -12.88
N VAL A 147 1.64 -8.53 -13.58
CA VAL A 147 1.17 -9.90 -13.30
C VAL A 147 2.29 -10.91 -13.54
N LYS A 148 3.03 -10.80 -14.65
CA LYS A 148 4.20 -11.65 -14.93
C LYS A 148 5.23 -11.58 -13.79
N ALA A 149 5.63 -10.38 -13.36
CA ALA A 149 6.57 -10.20 -12.27
C ALA A 149 6.06 -10.80 -10.95
N PHE A 150 4.75 -10.72 -10.69
CA PHE A 150 4.13 -11.39 -9.55
C PHE A 150 4.20 -12.92 -9.64
N LEU A 151 3.93 -13.50 -10.82
CA LEU A 151 4.01 -14.94 -11.06
C LEU A 151 5.47 -15.45 -10.95
N GLU A 152 6.44 -14.70 -11.44
CA GLU A 152 7.88 -14.99 -11.23
C GLU A 152 8.23 -14.95 -9.74
N TRP A 153 7.72 -13.95 -9.01
CA TRP A 153 7.88 -13.90 -7.56
C TRP A 153 7.21 -15.10 -6.87
N LEU A 154 6.05 -15.58 -7.34
CA LEU A 154 5.45 -16.82 -6.86
C LEU A 154 6.30 -18.05 -7.18
N GLY A 155 7.27 -17.98 -8.08
CA GLY A 155 8.20 -19.06 -8.40
C GLY A 155 7.88 -19.84 -9.67
N PHE A 156 6.99 -19.32 -10.54
CA PHE A 156 6.89 -19.84 -11.90
C PHE A 156 8.15 -19.48 -12.68
N LYS A 157 8.72 -20.46 -13.41
CA LYS A 157 10.03 -20.32 -14.06
C LYS A 157 9.94 -20.00 -15.56
N LYS A 158 8.93 -20.53 -16.25
CA LYS A 158 8.80 -20.50 -17.70
C LYS A 158 7.56 -19.68 -18.08
N ILE A 159 7.67 -18.36 -18.02
CA ILE A 159 6.58 -17.44 -18.37
C ILE A 159 6.91 -16.75 -19.70
N ARG A 160 5.97 -16.77 -20.64
CA ARG A 160 6.08 -16.10 -21.94
C ARG A 160 4.94 -15.09 -22.08
N ILE A 161 5.27 -13.92 -22.62
CA ILE A 161 4.30 -12.94 -23.11
C ILE A 161 4.06 -13.27 -24.58
N MET A 162 2.81 -13.33 -25.02
CA MET A 162 2.50 -13.76 -26.40
C MET A 162 2.23 -12.60 -27.37
N ASP A 163 1.91 -11.41 -26.88
CA ASP A 163 1.51 -10.23 -27.69
C ASP A 163 2.58 -9.69 -28.67
N ASP A 164 3.77 -10.29 -28.73
CA ASP A 164 4.84 -9.91 -29.67
C ASP A 164 4.88 -10.75 -30.98
N ALA A 165 3.98 -11.74 -31.18
CA ALA A 165 4.27 -12.82 -32.15
C ALA A 165 3.28 -13.08 -33.32
N SER A 166 2.10 -12.47 -33.44
CA SER A 166 1.25 -12.78 -34.61
C SER A 166 0.28 -11.67 -35.07
N GLU A 167 0.42 -11.26 -36.33
CA GLU A 167 -0.56 -10.43 -37.03
C GLU A 167 -1.87 -11.20 -37.23
N GLY A 168 -2.88 -10.91 -36.40
CA GLY A 168 -4.29 -11.19 -36.72
C GLY A 168 -5.00 -12.30 -35.92
N LEU A 169 -4.33 -13.03 -35.04
CA LEU A 169 -4.97 -13.98 -34.12
C LEU A 169 -4.92 -13.43 -32.69
N LEU A 170 -6.08 -13.30 -32.04
CA LEU A 170 -6.13 -12.97 -30.61
C LEU A 170 -5.48 -14.12 -29.81
N GLU A 171 -4.30 -13.85 -29.25
CA GLU A 171 -3.59 -14.71 -28.31
C GLU A 171 -3.96 -14.36 -26.86
N GLU A 172 -3.54 -15.20 -25.93
CA GLU A 172 -3.54 -14.92 -24.48
C GLU A 172 -2.41 -13.95 -24.12
N ASP A 173 -2.55 -13.17 -23.05
CA ASP A 173 -1.47 -12.27 -22.61
C ASP A 173 -0.23 -13.04 -22.12
N LEU A 174 -0.43 -14.10 -21.33
CA LEU A 174 0.67 -14.91 -20.76
C LEU A 174 0.47 -16.42 -20.93
N GLN A 175 1.57 -17.12 -21.18
CA GLN A 175 1.69 -18.58 -21.04
C GLN A 175 2.68 -18.94 -19.94
N VAL A 176 2.33 -19.95 -19.14
CA VAL A 176 3.19 -20.49 -18.09
C VAL A 176 3.29 -22.00 -18.21
N ASP A 177 4.49 -22.51 -18.51
CA ASP A 177 4.77 -23.94 -18.45
C ASP A 177 4.93 -24.37 -16.98
N THR A 178 4.07 -25.28 -16.52
CA THR A 178 4.08 -25.84 -15.15
C THR A 178 4.36 -27.35 -15.18
N GLU A 179 4.57 -27.94 -14.01
CA GLU A 179 4.70 -29.40 -13.88
C GLU A 179 3.38 -30.12 -14.17
N ASP A 180 2.25 -29.46 -13.89
CA ASP A 180 0.90 -30.01 -14.06
C ASP A 180 0.30 -29.79 -15.47
N GLY A 181 0.95 -28.96 -16.31
CA GLY A 181 0.45 -28.60 -17.63
C GLY A 181 0.76 -27.16 -18.04
N LEU A 182 0.01 -26.64 -19.02
CA LEU A 182 0.15 -25.27 -19.51
C LEU A 182 -0.93 -24.38 -18.89
N LEU A 183 -0.53 -23.31 -18.22
CA LEU A 183 -1.45 -22.27 -17.77
C LEU A 183 -1.46 -21.12 -18.78
N VAL A 184 -2.62 -20.85 -19.37
CA VAL A 184 -2.87 -19.70 -20.25
C VAL A 184 -3.65 -18.64 -19.49
N ILE A 185 -3.24 -17.38 -19.61
CA ILE A 185 -3.77 -16.28 -18.80
C ILE A 185 -4.19 -15.12 -19.70
N GLU A 186 -5.46 -14.72 -19.57
CA GLU A 186 -5.99 -13.47 -20.11
C GLU A 186 -6.07 -12.43 -18.99
N ILE A 187 -5.63 -11.20 -19.26
CA ILE A 187 -5.49 -10.12 -18.31
C ILE A 187 -6.23 -8.89 -18.85
N LYS A 188 -7.11 -8.31 -18.02
CA LYS A 188 -7.83 -7.08 -18.38
C LYS A 188 -7.81 -6.07 -17.25
N GLY A 189 -7.43 -4.83 -17.57
CA GLY A 189 -7.68 -3.68 -16.71
C GLY A 189 -8.87 -2.89 -17.23
N ILE A 190 -9.94 -2.74 -16.44
CA ILE A 190 -11.19 -2.12 -16.88
C ILE A 190 -11.74 -1.12 -15.86
N GLY A 191 -12.53 -0.15 -16.33
CA GLY A 191 -13.19 0.85 -15.48
C GLY A 191 -14.49 0.38 -14.81
N GLY A 192 -15.09 -0.72 -15.30
CA GLY A 192 -16.31 -1.32 -14.77
C GLY A 192 -16.08 -2.72 -14.22
N THR A 193 -17.13 -3.54 -14.19
CA THR A 193 -17.10 -4.99 -13.90
C THR A 193 -17.00 -5.81 -15.19
N SER A 194 -16.62 -7.08 -15.09
CA SER A 194 -16.37 -7.94 -16.27
C SER A 194 -17.67 -8.36 -16.95
N THR A 195 -17.66 -8.40 -18.28
CA THR A 195 -18.77 -8.93 -19.10
C THR A 195 -18.61 -10.42 -19.37
N ASP A 196 -19.71 -11.10 -19.74
CA ASP A 196 -19.67 -12.54 -20.04
C ASP A 196 -18.71 -12.86 -21.20
N GLY A 197 -18.67 -11.98 -22.20
CA GLY A 197 -17.76 -12.09 -23.35
C GLY A 197 -16.28 -11.97 -22.94
N GLN A 198 -15.96 -11.08 -21.99
CA GLN A 198 -14.60 -10.96 -21.47
C GLN A 198 -14.20 -12.19 -20.65
N CYS A 199 -15.09 -12.68 -19.79
CA CYS A 199 -14.81 -13.84 -18.96
C CYS A 199 -14.60 -15.10 -19.82
N SER A 200 -15.43 -15.31 -20.86
CA SER A 200 -15.40 -16.51 -21.73
C SER A 200 -14.29 -16.52 -22.79
N GLN A 201 -13.63 -15.38 -23.06
CA GLN A 201 -12.56 -15.30 -24.06
C GLN A 201 -11.44 -16.33 -23.84
N ILE A 202 -11.06 -16.53 -22.57
CA ILE A 202 -9.99 -17.47 -22.19
C ILE A 202 -10.30 -18.93 -22.56
N GLU A 203 -11.57 -19.29 -22.66
CA GLU A 203 -12.00 -20.64 -23.02
C GLU A 203 -11.61 -20.98 -24.47
N LYS A 204 -11.83 -20.05 -25.39
CA LYS A 204 -11.45 -20.22 -26.81
C LYS A 204 -9.95 -20.42 -26.95
N ILE A 205 -9.16 -19.65 -26.21
CA ILE A 205 -7.69 -19.73 -26.23
C ILE A 205 -7.24 -21.09 -25.67
N LYS A 206 -7.77 -21.49 -24.52
CA LYS A 206 -7.50 -22.80 -23.91
C LYS A 206 -7.80 -23.94 -24.88
N ASN A 207 -8.97 -23.94 -25.51
CA ASN A 207 -9.39 -24.98 -26.46
C ASN A 207 -8.45 -25.08 -27.67
N ARG A 208 -8.02 -23.93 -28.21
CA ARG A 208 -7.02 -23.86 -29.27
C ARG A 208 -5.68 -24.47 -28.85
N ARG A 209 -5.15 -24.10 -27.67
CA ARG A 209 -3.89 -24.66 -27.16
C ARG A 209 -3.97 -26.17 -26.88
N MET A 210 -5.12 -26.68 -26.43
CA MET A 210 -5.33 -28.12 -26.27
C MET A 210 -5.21 -28.85 -27.61
N GLN A 211 -5.81 -28.31 -28.68
CA GLN A 211 -5.74 -28.89 -30.02
C GLN A 211 -4.30 -28.84 -30.59
N GLU A 212 -3.63 -27.69 -30.49
CA GLU A 212 -2.23 -27.52 -30.94
C GLU A 212 -1.26 -28.47 -30.24
N ARG A 213 -1.45 -28.70 -28.94
CA ARG A 213 -0.59 -29.59 -28.13
C ARG A 213 -1.00 -31.06 -28.18
N GLN A 214 -2.19 -31.37 -28.70
CA GLN A 214 -2.83 -32.68 -28.56
C GLN A 214 -2.86 -33.19 -27.11
N ASN A 215 -3.05 -32.27 -26.15
CA ASN A 215 -3.10 -32.56 -24.71
C ASN A 215 -4.15 -31.69 -24.01
N PHE A 216 -4.88 -32.27 -23.05
CA PHE A 216 -5.91 -31.62 -22.26
C PHE A 216 -5.38 -30.91 -21.00
N ASP A 217 -4.10 -31.09 -20.65
CA ASP A 217 -3.45 -30.41 -19.52
C ASP A 217 -3.17 -28.94 -19.84
N VAL A 218 -4.25 -28.19 -20.06
CA VAL A 218 -4.26 -26.74 -20.32
C VAL A 218 -5.28 -26.09 -19.39
N PHE A 219 -4.81 -25.16 -18.57
CA PHE A 219 -5.60 -24.43 -17.58
C PHE A 219 -5.81 -23.00 -18.06
N GLY A 220 -7.05 -22.54 -18.11
CA GLY A 220 -7.38 -21.18 -18.49
C GLY A 220 -7.65 -20.31 -17.27
N LEU A 221 -7.02 -19.14 -17.18
CA LEU A 221 -7.21 -18.19 -16.08
C LEU A 221 -7.50 -16.79 -16.62
N TYR A 222 -8.57 -16.17 -16.17
CA TYR A 222 -8.88 -14.76 -16.44
C TYR A 222 -8.58 -13.91 -15.21
N ILE A 223 -7.73 -12.90 -15.37
CA ILE A 223 -7.33 -11.97 -14.30
C ILE A 223 -7.82 -10.56 -14.63
N VAL A 224 -8.52 -9.93 -13.68
CA VAL A 224 -9.07 -8.58 -13.88
C VAL A 224 -8.67 -7.57 -12.82
N ASN A 225 -8.18 -6.40 -13.27
CA ASN A 225 -8.15 -5.17 -12.49
C ASN A 225 -9.41 -4.35 -12.82
N HIS A 226 -10.52 -4.68 -12.15
CA HIS A 226 -11.83 -4.06 -12.35
C HIS A 226 -11.94 -2.74 -11.60
N GLN A 227 -12.86 -1.86 -12.01
CA GLN A 227 -13.13 -0.55 -11.40
C GLN A 227 -11.84 0.20 -10.99
N ARG A 228 -10.82 0.18 -11.86
CA ARG A 228 -9.43 0.57 -11.53
C ARG A 228 -9.25 2.00 -11.04
N TYR A 229 -10.20 2.89 -11.38
CA TYR A 229 -10.21 4.29 -10.96
C TYR A 229 -10.76 4.51 -9.54
N GLN A 230 -11.18 3.43 -8.85
CA GLN A 230 -11.63 3.46 -7.47
C GLN A 230 -10.66 2.70 -6.55
N PRO A 231 -10.51 3.10 -5.28
CA PRO A 231 -9.80 2.31 -4.28
C PRO A 231 -10.38 0.89 -4.17
N PRO A 232 -9.56 -0.19 -4.09
CA PRO A 232 -10.05 -1.57 -4.07
C PRO A 232 -11.12 -1.88 -3.02
N LEU A 233 -11.06 -1.23 -1.86
CA LEU A 233 -12.02 -1.40 -0.77
C LEU A 233 -13.43 -0.86 -1.09
N LEU A 234 -13.57 -0.02 -2.11
CA LEU A 234 -14.86 0.53 -2.56
C LEU A 234 -15.39 -0.17 -3.81
N ARG A 235 -14.63 -1.13 -4.37
CA ARG A 235 -15.02 -1.83 -5.59
C ARG A 235 -15.97 -2.99 -5.29
N GLU A 236 -16.78 -3.32 -6.28
CA GLU A 236 -17.60 -4.54 -6.29
C GLU A 236 -16.69 -5.76 -6.43
N ASN A 237 -16.52 -6.51 -5.33
CA ASN A 237 -15.64 -7.67 -5.25
C ASN A 237 -16.41 -8.92 -4.76
N PRO A 238 -16.41 -10.02 -5.52
CA PRO A 238 -15.84 -10.16 -6.87
C PRO A 238 -16.64 -9.36 -7.93
N PRO A 239 -15.99 -8.90 -9.02
CA PRO A 239 -16.64 -8.12 -10.08
C PRO A 239 -17.36 -9.02 -11.11
N PHE A 240 -17.86 -10.15 -10.65
CA PHE A 240 -18.42 -11.20 -11.48
C PHE A 240 -19.85 -11.49 -11.05
N LYS A 241 -20.73 -11.63 -12.04
CA LYS A 241 -22.11 -12.09 -11.80
C LYS A 241 -22.11 -13.55 -11.38
N ARG A 242 -23.17 -13.97 -10.68
CA ARG A 242 -23.33 -15.34 -10.21
C ARG A 242 -23.28 -16.35 -11.36
N GLU A 243 -23.91 -16.03 -12.48
CA GLU A 243 -23.93 -16.87 -13.69
C GLU A 243 -22.52 -17.05 -14.24
N GLN A 244 -21.74 -15.96 -14.35
CA GLN A 244 -20.35 -15.99 -14.80
C GLN A 244 -19.48 -16.90 -13.94
N ILE A 245 -19.70 -16.91 -12.61
CA ILE A 245 -18.98 -17.78 -11.68
C ILE A 245 -19.42 -19.24 -11.87
N GLN A 246 -20.71 -19.52 -12.02
CA GLN A 246 -21.23 -20.89 -12.19
C GLN A 246 -20.71 -21.55 -13.47
N ASP A 247 -20.59 -20.79 -14.56
CA ASP A 247 -20.13 -21.31 -15.85
C ASP A 247 -18.67 -21.79 -15.82
N THR A 248 -17.85 -21.23 -14.92
CA THR A 248 -16.40 -21.52 -14.85
C THR A 248 -16.06 -22.99 -14.61
N GLU A 249 -16.89 -23.72 -13.87
CA GLU A 249 -16.69 -25.15 -13.57
C GLU A 249 -16.90 -26.00 -14.83
N SER A 250 -17.96 -25.70 -15.57
CA SER A 250 -18.27 -26.38 -16.84
C SER A 250 -17.25 -26.01 -17.91
N ASP A 251 -16.86 -24.74 -17.97
CA ASP A 251 -15.85 -24.22 -18.88
C ASP A 251 -14.43 -24.58 -18.47
N LYS A 252 -14.23 -25.21 -17.29
CA LYS A 252 -12.92 -25.56 -16.70
C LYS A 252 -11.92 -24.40 -16.80
N ARG A 253 -12.30 -23.24 -16.24
CA ARG A 253 -11.48 -22.02 -16.20
C ARG A 253 -11.53 -21.36 -14.83
N GLY A 254 -10.51 -20.56 -14.52
CA GLY A 254 -10.43 -19.76 -13.30
C GLY A 254 -10.79 -18.29 -13.56
N LEU A 255 -11.42 -17.65 -12.57
CA LEU A 255 -11.60 -16.20 -12.49
C LEU A 255 -10.84 -15.64 -11.29
N LEU A 256 -10.13 -14.54 -11.48
CA LEU A 256 -9.30 -13.95 -10.45
C LEU A 256 -9.26 -12.43 -10.57
N THR A 257 -9.19 -11.72 -9.45
CA THR A 257 -8.94 -10.28 -9.42
C THR A 257 -7.50 -9.97 -9.06
N THR A 258 -6.98 -8.84 -9.53
CA THR A 258 -5.68 -8.35 -9.08
C THR A 258 -5.67 -7.93 -7.61
N TRP A 259 -6.84 -7.62 -7.03
CA TRP A 259 -7.00 -7.40 -5.60
C TRP A 259 -6.72 -8.66 -4.77
N GLN A 260 -7.14 -9.83 -5.27
CA GLN A 260 -6.79 -11.11 -4.64
C GLN A 260 -5.27 -11.37 -4.72
N LEU A 261 -4.62 -11.11 -5.85
CA LEU A 261 -3.15 -11.22 -5.97
C LEU A 261 -2.42 -10.27 -5.01
N PHE A 262 -2.88 -9.03 -4.89
CA PHE A 262 -2.32 -8.05 -3.97
C PHE A 262 -2.41 -8.53 -2.52
N ASN A 263 -3.55 -9.07 -2.08
CA ASN A 263 -3.72 -9.57 -0.72
C ASN A 263 -3.01 -10.91 -0.47
N LEU A 264 -2.86 -11.73 -1.51
CA LEU A 264 -2.08 -12.96 -1.46
C LEU A 264 -0.62 -12.67 -1.12
N TYR A 265 -0.03 -11.58 -1.66
CA TYR A 265 1.33 -11.16 -1.31
C TYR A 265 1.54 -11.12 0.21
N PHE A 266 0.65 -10.41 0.92
CA PHE A 266 0.73 -10.25 2.37
C PHE A 266 0.45 -11.55 3.10
N SER A 267 -0.51 -12.35 2.64
CA SER A 267 -0.82 -13.65 3.24
C SER A 267 0.37 -14.62 3.14
N ILE A 268 1.13 -14.56 2.05
CA ILE A 268 2.38 -15.32 1.88
C ILE A 268 3.49 -14.75 2.76
N LYS A 269 3.67 -13.42 2.80
CA LYS A 269 4.67 -12.77 3.65
C LYS A 269 4.44 -13.02 5.14
N ASN A 270 3.18 -13.18 5.55
CA ASN A 270 2.78 -13.54 6.91
C ASN A 270 2.95 -15.05 7.21
N GLY A 271 3.41 -15.85 6.25
CA GLY A 271 3.60 -17.30 6.40
C GLY A 271 2.30 -18.09 6.58
N CYS A 272 1.17 -17.51 6.19
CA CYS A 272 -0.13 -18.17 6.28
C CYS A 272 -0.32 -19.12 5.08
N ILE A 273 0.00 -18.62 3.89
CA ILE A 273 -0.08 -19.34 2.62
C ILE A 273 1.33 -19.52 2.04
N SER A 274 1.66 -20.70 1.54
CA SER A 274 2.93 -20.93 0.85
C SER A 274 2.85 -20.53 -0.63
N LYS A 275 4.00 -20.22 -1.24
CA LYS A 275 4.04 -19.97 -2.69
C LYS A 275 3.57 -21.18 -3.50
N GLU A 276 3.80 -22.40 -3.02
CA GLU A 276 3.34 -23.62 -3.69
C GLU A 276 1.82 -23.76 -3.65
N GLU A 277 1.21 -23.53 -2.48
CA GLU A 277 -0.25 -23.51 -2.32
C GLU A 277 -0.89 -22.50 -3.27
N ALA A 278 -0.29 -21.30 -3.38
CA ALA A 278 -0.73 -20.27 -4.30
C ALA A 278 -0.63 -20.71 -5.78
N ARG A 279 0.49 -21.31 -6.20
CA ARG A 279 0.65 -21.81 -7.58
C ARG A 279 -0.38 -22.89 -7.91
N LYS A 280 -0.62 -23.83 -7.00
CA LYS A 280 -1.65 -24.88 -7.16
C LYS A 280 -3.05 -24.30 -7.23
N ALA A 281 -3.35 -23.26 -6.44
CA ALA A 281 -4.65 -22.58 -6.48
C ALA A 281 -4.92 -21.92 -7.85
N LEU A 282 -3.91 -21.35 -8.51
CA LEU A 282 -4.04 -20.72 -9.83
C LEU A 282 -4.40 -21.69 -10.96
N LEU A 283 -4.27 -23.01 -10.73
CA LEU A 283 -4.65 -24.05 -11.69
C LEU A 283 -6.08 -24.57 -11.48
N LYS A 284 -6.77 -24.10 -10.44
CA LYS A 284 -8.15 -24.52 -10.15
C LYS A 284 -9.15 -23.84 -11.10
N TYR A 285 -10.36 -24.38 -11.12
CA TYR A 285 -11.52 -23.75 -11.76
C TYR A 285 -12.31 -22.96 -10.73
N GLY A 286 -13.30 -22.19 -11.17
CA GLY A 286 -14.08 -21.38 -10.25
C GLY A 286 -13.56 -19.95 -10.10
N LEU A 287 -14.19 -19.21 -9.19
CA LEU A 287 -13.57 -18.04 -8.58
C LEU A 287 -12.39 -18.52 -7.73
N ILE A 288 -11.17 -18.17 -8.11
CA ILE A 288 -9.97 -18.67 -7.47
C ILE A 288 -9.90 -18.17 -6.02
N GLU A 289 -9.82 -19.09 -5.07
CA GLU A 289 -9.59 -18.77 -3.67
C GLU A 289 -8.22 -19.27 -3.21
N PHE A 290 -7.50 -18.40 -2.50
CA PHE A 290 -6.28 -18.76 -1.81
C PHE A 290 -6.62 -19.06 -0.35
N SER A 291 -6.46 -20.31 0.06
CA SER A 291 -6.67 -20.75 1.43
C SER A 291 -5.44 -21.52 1.93
N PRO A 292 -5.08 -21.37 3.22
CA PRO A 292 -4.01 -22.14 3.81
C PRO A 292 -4.39 -23.63 3.84
N GLN A 293 -3.45 -24.52 3.50
CA GLN A 293 -3.69 -25.96 3.63
C GLN A 293 -3.35 -26.45 5.03
N ASN A 294 -3.73 -27.70 5.32
CA ASN A 294 -3.50 -28.35 6.61
C ASN A 294 -4.04 -27.53 7.78
N CYS A 295 -5.26 -27.02 7.62
CA CYS A 295 -5.91 -26.20 8.63
C CYS A 295 -7.29 -26.79 8.93
N VAL A 296 -7.67 -26.74 10.21
CA VAL A 296 -9.01 -27.09 10.68
C VAL A 296 -9.74 -25.79 11.00
N SER A 297 -10.88 -25.55 10.36
CA SER A 297 -11.72 -24.39 10.72
C SER A 297 -12.14 -24.51 12.17
N LEU A 298 -12.01 -23.42 12.90
CA LEU A 298 -12.65 -23.25 14.19
C LEU A 298 -13.99 -22.58 13.93
N ASP A 299 -15.04 -23.06 14.59
CA ASP A 299 -16.35 -22.43 14.52
C ASP A 299 -16.28 -20.99 15.06
N GLU A 300 -17.33 -20.21 14.78
CA GLU A 300 -17.44 -18.85 15.29
C GLU A 300 -17.31 -18.83 16.82
N PRO A 301 -16.45 -17.97 17.39
CA PRO A 301 -16.34 -17.85 18.83
C PRO A 301 -17.67 -17.49 19.48
N VAL A 302 -18.07 -18.28 20.47
CA VAL A 302 -19.25 -18.04 21.31
C VAL A 302 -19.15 -16.68 21.97
N LYS A 303 -17.93 -16.31 22.39
CA LYS A 303 -17.67 -15.03 23.01
C LYS A 303 -16.25 -14.56 22.73
N ILE A 304 -16.12 -13.26 22.49
CA ILE A 304 -14.85 -12.57 22.35
C ILE A 304 -14.71 -11.62 23.55
N LEU A 305 -13.62 -11.75 24.30
CA LEU A 305 -13.33 -11.02 25.52
C LEU A 305 -11.99 -10.28 25.42
N HIS A 306 -11.72 -9.41 26.40
CA HIS A 306 -10.43 -8.73 26.54
C HIS A 306 -9.93 -8.06 25.24
N ASN A 307 -10.82 -7.30 24.59
CA ASN A 307 -10.53 -6.61 23.32
C ASN A 307 -10.03 -7.55 22.21
N GLY A 308 -10.59 -8.76 22.12
CA GLY A 308 -10.23 -9.73 21.08
C GLY A 308 -9.12 -10.69 21.44
N LYS A 309 -8.48 -10.53 22.61
CA LYS A 309 -7.36 -11.40 23.02
C LYS A 309 -7.79 -12.73 23.60
N VAL A 310 -9.03 -12.85 24.07
CA VAL A 310 -9.54 -14.11 24.61
C VAL A 310 -10.80 -14.50 23.86
N ILE A 311 -10.87 -15.74 23.41
CA ILE A 311 -12.07 -16.28 22.77
C ILE A 311 -12.56 -17.53 23.50
N LEU A 312 -13.86 -17.74 23.46
CA LEU A 312 -14.51 -18.95 23.97
C LEU A 312 -15.06 -19.73 22.78
N LEU A 313 -14.72 -21.01 22.71
CA LEU A 313 -15.22 -21.97 21.73
C LEU A 313 -16.07 -23.02 22.47
N ASP A 314 -17.23 -23.39 21.92
CA ASP A 314 -18.06 -24.49 22.48
C ASP A 314 -17.48 -25.86 22.15
N LEU A 315 -16.87 -25.98 20.96
CA LEU A 315 -16.18 -27.19 20.53
C LEU A 315 -14.82 -26.79 19.96
N SER A 316 -13.77 -27.41 20.49
CA SER A 316 -12.43 -27.28 19.96
C SER A 316 -11.93 -28.60 19.37
N PRO A 317 -11.14 -28.57 18.29
CA PRO A 317 -10.26 -29.68 17.96
C PRO A 317 -9.14 -29.79 19.01
N LYS A 318 -8.33 -30.85 18.89
CA LYS A 318 -7.12 -31.05 19.69
C LYS A 318 -6.17 -29.86 19.51
N MET A 319 -5.77 -29.21 20.59
CA MET A 319 -4.84 -28.07 20.56
C MET A 319 -4.03 -27.94 21.85
N LYS A 320 -2.87 -27.29 21.74
CA LYS A 320 -1.98 -26.96 22.86
C LYS A 320 -1.53 -25.51 22.83
N THR A 321 -1.02 -25.04 23.96
CA THR A 321 -0.31 -23.76 24.01
C THR A 321 0.84 -23.73 23.00
N ASN A 322 1.07 -22.57 22.40
CA ASN A 322 1.97 -22.30 21.28
C ASN A 322 1.57 -22.88 19.92
N ASP A 323 0.43 -23.57 19.79
CA ASP A 323 -0.09 -23.89 18.47
C ASP A 323 -0.40 -22.62 17.67
N GLU A 324 -0.26 -22.74 16.35
CA GLU A 324 -0.45 -21.66 15.41
C GLU A 324 -1.90 -21.61 14.95
N LEU A 325 -2.52 -20.44 15.06
CA LEU A 325 -3.80 -20.15 14.42
C LEU A 325 -3.59 -19.21 13.24
N ILE A 326 -4.47 -19.35 12.26
CA ILE A 326 -4.63 -18.40 11.16
C ILE A 326 -5.97 -17.71 11.33
N ILE A 327 -5.95 -16.39 11.28
CA ILE A 327 -7.12 -15.52 11.27
C ILE A 327 -7.31 -15.07 9.82
N LYS A 328 -8.43 -15.40 9.20
CA LYS A 328 -8.87 -14.77 7.95
C LYS A 328 -9.67 -13.53 8.32
N ARG A 329 -9.10 -12.37 7.99
CA ARG A 329 -9.70 -11.07 8.20
C ARG A 329 -9.88 -10.39 6.87
N GLU A 330 -11.13 -10.23 6.47
CA GLU A 330 -11.51 -9.71 5.16
C GLU A 330 -10.80 -10.53 4.05
N HIS A 331 -9.86 -9.92 3.32
CA HIS A 331 -9.16 -10.54 2.20
C HIS A 331 -7.79 -11.13 2.55
N ARG A 332 -7.37 -11.08 3.81
CA ARG A 332 -6.00 -11.46 4.22
C ARG A 332 -6.01 -12.51 5.32
N TYR A 333 -4.93 -13.27 5.35
CA TYR A 333 -4.62 -14.19 6.43
C TYR A 333 -3.54 -13.61 7.34
N ILE A 334 -3.77 -13.71 8.64
CA ILE A 334 -2.90 -13.24 9.70
C ILE A 334 -2.56 -14.42 10.60
N LYS A 335 -1.28 -14.58 10.90
CA LYS A 335 -0.80 -15.64 11.78
C LYS A 335 -0.85 -15.18 13.24
N THR A 336 -1.33 -16.04 14.13
CA THR A 336 -1.33 -15.82 15.58
C THR A 336 -0.94 -17.11 16.31
N GLN A 337 -0.74 -17.02 17.62
CA GLN A 337 -0.34 -18.13 18.48
C GLN A 337 -1.27 -18.19 19.70
N ILE A 338 -1.56 -19.41 20.15
CA ILE A 338 -2.21 -19.66 21.43
C ILE A 338 -1.21 -19.38 22.56
N LEU A 339 -1.49 -18.38 23.39
CA LEU A 339 -0.66 -18.05 24.56
C LEU A 339 -1.09 -18.82 25.81
N GLY A 340 -2.37 -19.16 25.91
CA GLY A 340 -2.93 -19.83 27.07
C GLY A 340 -4.24 -20.54 26.73
N ILE A 341 -4.51 -21.62 27.46
CA ILE A 341 -5.74 -22.41 27.34
C ILE A 341 -6.34 -22.55 28.75
N GLN A 342 -7.65 -22.38 28.85
CA GLN A 342 -8.40 -22.52 30.10
C GLN A 342 -9.65 -23.40 29.89
N VAL A 343 -9.79 -24.42 30.73
CA VAL A 343 -10.95 -25.33 30.75
C VAL A 343 -11.48 -25.37 32.19
N ASN A 344 -12.78 -25.11 32.38
CA ASN A 344 -13.42 -25.06 33.70
C ASN A 344 -12.62 -24.21 34.71
N ASP A 345 -12.27 -23.00 34.29
CA ASP A 345 -11.48 -22.02 35.02
C ASP A 345 -10.03 -22.42 35.39
N LYS A 346 -9.54 -23.57 34.92
CA LYS A 346 -8.16 -24.02 35.16
C LYS A 346 -7.29 -23.85 33.92
N LYS A 347 -6.10 -23.28 34.10
CA LYS A 347 -5.09 -23.21 33.05
C LYS A 347 -4.58 -24.62 32.74
N VAL A 348 -4.55 -24.96 31.46
CA VAL A 348 -4.04 -26.23 30.93
C VAL A 348 -3.09 -25.95 29.77
N GLU A 349 -2.16 -26.85 29.51
CA GLU A 349 -1.28 -26.76 28.33
C GLU A 349 -1.92 -27.36 27.08
N PHE A 350 -2.96 -28.17 27.26
CA PHE A 350 -3.49 -29.05 26.23
C PHE A 350 -4.98 -29.35 26.44
N VAL A 351 -5.72 -29.48 25.33
CA VAL A 351 -7.12 -29.93 25.29
C VAL A 351 -7.32 -30.91 24.11
N GLU A 352 -7.99 -32.03 24.37
CA GLU A 352 -8.34 -33.00 23.31
C GLU A 352 -9.57 -32.54 22.51
N SER A 353 -10.63 -32.12 23.21
CA SER A 353 -11.84 -31.55 22.63
C SER A 353 -12.75 -30.95 23.71
N GLY A 354 -13.74 -30.17 23.30
CA GLY A 354 -14.81 -29.60 24.14
C GLY A 354 -14.73 -28.08 24.30
N PRO A 355 -15.53 -27.52 25.24
CA PRO A 355 -15.58 -26.09 25.47
C PRO A 355 -14.26 -25.57 26.07
N VAL A 356 -13.75 -24.47 25.53
CA VAL A 356 -12.45 -23.94 25.92
C VAL A 356 -12.37 -22.42 25.79
N GLY A 357 -11.68 -21.79 26.74
CA GLY A 357 -11.21 -20.42 26.61
C GLY A 357 -9.76 -20.40 26.13
N ILE A 358 -9.46 -19.68 25.05
CA ILE A 358 -8.07 -19.53 24.57
C ILE A 358 -7.66 -18.06 24.52
N GLU A 359 -6.42 -17.81 24.93
CA GLU A 359 -5.77 -16.50 24.85
C GLU A 359 -4.87 -16.46 23.60
N LEU A 360 -4.99 -15.40 22.82
CA LEU A 360 -4.32 -15.23 21.53
C LEU A 360 -3.37 -14.03 21.55
N LYS A 361 -2.24 -14.19 20.85
CA LYS A 361 -1.23 -13.13 20.68
C LYS A 361 -1.75 -11.92 19.91
N VAL A 362 -2.43 -12.18 18.79
CA VAL A 362 -3.09 -11.18 17.95
C VAL A 362 -4.59 -11.18 18.26
N PRO A 363 -5.21 -10.02 18.52
CA PRO A 363 -6.63 -9.95 18.84
C PRO A 363 -7.50 -10.27 17.60
N VAL A 364 -8.60 -10.96 17.85
CA VAL A 364 -9.63 -11.28 16.85
C VAL A 364 -10.77 -10.25 16.86
N LYS A 365 -11.46 -10.13 15.72
CA LYS A 365 -12.69 -9.37 15.54
C LYS A 365 -13.85 -10.34 15.32
N LYS A 366 -15.08 -9.85 15.50
CA LYS A 366 -16.30 -10.64 15.30
C LYS A 366 -16.45 -11.19 13.87
N SER A 367 -15.95 -10.47 12.87
CA SER A 367 -16.02 -10.86 11.46
C SER A 367 -14.89 -11.78 11.01
N ASP A 368 -13.99 -12.17 11.91
CA ASP A 368 -12.85 -13.00 11.54
C ASP A 368 -13.25 -14.48 11.49
N GLU A 369 -12.78 -15.20 10.48
CA GLU A 369 -12.80 -16.67 10.47
C GLU A 369 -11.49 -17.21 11.04
N LEU A 370 -11.56 -18.27 11.82
CA LEU A 370 -10.41 -18.80 12.56
C LEU A 370 -10.09 -20.21 12.10
N PHE A 371 -8.80 -20.50 11.98
CA PHE A 371 -8.32 -21.80 11.55
C PHE A 371 -7.16 -22.23 12.45
N LEU A 372 -7.21 -23.45 12.96
CA LEU A 372 -6.09 -24.07 13.64
C LEU A 372 -5.17 -24.74 12.62
N LYS A 373 -3.88 -24.42 12.62
CA LYS A 373 -2.93 -25.05 11.71
C LYS A 373 -2.53 -26.42 12.25
N SER A 374 -2.80 -27.47 11.48
CA SER A 374 -2.39 -28.83 11.79
C SER A 374 -0.88 -28.95 11.59
N ASN A 375 -0.15 -29.23 12.67
CA ASN A 375 1.24 -29.63 12.58
C ASN A 375 1.29 -31.08 12.10
N ASN A 376 1.37 -31.30 10.78
CA ASN A 376 1.66 -32.63 10.21
C ASN A 376 3.12 -33.03 10.47
N SER A 377 3.48 -33.22 11.74
CA SER A 377 4.76 -33.81 12.17
C SER A 377 4.57 -34.97 13.14
N LEU A 378 3.41 -35.63 13.10
CA LEU A 378 3.11 -36.88 13.79
C LEU A 378 2.25 -37.71 12.84
N ASP A 379 2.90 -38.39 11.91
CA ASP A 379 2.49 -39.66 11.27
C ASP A 379 3.53 -40.00 10.18
N ALA A 380 4.77 -40.16 10.64
CA ALA A 380 5.81 -40.88 9.92
C ALA A 380 6.53 -41.73 10.97
N SER A 381 5.88 -42.84 11.33
CA SER A 381 6.45 -43.95 12.09
C SER A 381 6.42 -45.19 11.23
#